data_AF-A0AAD5Y827-F1
#
_entry.id   AF-A0AAD5Y827-F1
#
_cell.length_a   1.000
_cell.length_b   1.000
_cell.length_c   1.000
_cell.angle_alpha   90.00
_cell.angle_beta   90.00
_cell.angle_gamma   90.00
#
_symmetry.space_group_name_H-M   'P 1'
#
loop_
_entity.id
_entity.type
_entity.pdbx_description
1 polymer ?
#
loop_
_entity_poly.entity_id
_entity_poly.type
_entity_poly.pdbx_seq_one_letter_code
_entity_poly.pdbx_strand_id
1 'polypeptide(L)'
;MIETVKANGYLSYDKVIYLDRYLDRNQDIVAQKRKQIDIINQEIEKLKEPTSQGILCLLLEEYSLIKSLEQQRDTIFDDMTKEEYHLFAVFIHEGDANFGHYWNYLYDSQYKRWIHYNDSFVTEVTEVQVLANTSGKTFGAYSLIYIEKSQFQKLATPMIRTSAIRDKYLKLYPSIEPLVHETLI
;
A
#
# COMPACT_ATOMS: atom_id res chain seq x y z
N MET A 1 14.96 22.38 -23.36
CA MET A 1 15.12 21.03 -22.78
C MET A 1 13.96 20.82 -21.83
N ILE A 2 13.24 19.70 -21.94
CA ILE A 2 12.26 19.31 -20.93
C ILE A 2 13.06 18.63 -19.82
N GLU A 3 12.97 19.17 -18.61
CA GLU A 3 13.63 18.60 -17.44
C GLU A 3 12.78 17.42 -16.93
N THR A 4 13.38 16.22 -16.89
CA THR A 4 12.72 15.03 -16.35
C THR A 4 12.88 15.02 -14.83
N VAL A 5 11.77 15.06 -14.10
CA VAL A 5 11.76 15.07 -12.62
C VAL A 5 10.97 13.87 -12.09
N LYS A 6 11.47 13.25 -11.02
CA LYS A 6 10.79 12.16 -10.32
C LYS A 6 9.86 12.76 -9.27
N ALA A 7 8.61 12.33 -9.25
CA ALA A 7 7.70 12.66 -8.16
C ALA A 7 8.15 11.92 -6.88
N ASN A 8 8.83 12.63 -5.97
CA ASN A 8 9.29 12.09 -4.68
C ASN A 8 8.22 12.24 -3.57
N GLY A 9 6.96 12.40 -3.97
CA GLY A 9 5.83 12.44 -3.04
C GLY A 9 5.65 11.10 -2.33
N TYR A 10 5.18 11.15 -1.09
CA TYR A 10 4.91 9.94 -0.34
C TYR A 10 3.70 9.21 -0.91
N LEU A 11 3.93 7.99 -1.39
CA LEU A 11 2.88 7.04 -1.68
C LEU A 11 2.65 6.19 -0.43
N SER A 12 1.60 6.48 0.32
CA SER A 12 1.12 5.60 1.39
C SER A 12 0.37 4.42 0.77
N TYR A 13 0.58 3.22 1.30
CA TYR A 13 -0.13 2.03 0.88
C TYR A 13 -0.30 1.05 2.05
N ASP A 14 -1.37 0.28 1.99
CA ASP A 14 -1.77 -0.63 3.06
C ASP A 14 -1.48 -2.08 2.67
N LYS A 15 -1.30 -2.94 3.67
CA LYS A 15 -1.18 -4.39 3.44
C LYS A 15 -2.43 -4.98 2.79
N VAL A 16 -3.60 -4.43 3.10
CA VAL A 16 -4.90 -4.90 2.61
C VAL A 16 -5.65 -3.71 2.04
N ILE A 17 -6.14 -3.85 0.82
CA ILE A 17 -7.00 -2.85 0.17
C ILE A 17 -8.32 -3.51 -0.27
N TYR A 18 -9.35 -2.68 -0.40
CA TYR A 18 -10.65 -3.07 -0.91
C TYR A 18 -10.94 -2.32 -2.20
N LEU A 19 -11.18 -3.06 -3.29
CA LEU A 19 -11.40 -2.49 -4.62
C LEU A 19 -12.89 -2.32 -4.97
N ASP A 20 -13.80 -2.64 -4.05
CA ASP A 20 -15.25 -2.53 -4.22
C ASP A 20 -15.67 -1.16 -4.81
N ARG A 21 -15.00 -0.09 -4.38
CA ARG A 21 -15.28 1.31 -4.77
C ARG A 21 -15.02 1.62 -6.24
N TYR A 22 -14.26 0.77 -6.92
CA TYR A 22 -13.78 0.99 -8.29
C TYR A 22 -14.39 0.02 -9.30
N LEU A 23 -15.34 -0.82 -8.86
CA LEU A 23 -16.01 -1.75 -9.75
C LEU A 23 -17.26 -1.14 -10.36
N ASP A 24 -17.44 -1.32 -11.67
CA ASP A 24 -18.60 -0.82 -12.42
C ASP A 24 -19.93 -1.25 -11.80
N ARG A 25 -20.03 -2.50 -11.33
CA ARG A 25 -21.25 -3.04 -10.66
C ARG A 25 -21.64 -2.28 -9.39
N ASN A 26 -20.72 -1.55 -8.77
CA ASN A 26 -20.94 -0.79 -7.55
C ASN A 26 -21.08 0.71 -7.82
N GLN A 27 -21.05 1.17 -9.07
CA GLN A 27 -21.04 2.58 -9.43
C GLN A 27 -22.19 3.38 -8.80
N ASP A 28 -23.41 2.83 -8.81
CA ASP A 28 -24.59 3.50 -8.24
C ASP A 28 -24.48 3.68 -6.71
N ILE A 29 -24.07 2.63 -6.01
CA ILE A 29 -23.89 2.65 -4.54
C ILE A 29 -22.76 3.61 -4.17
N VAL A 30 -21.65 3.57 -4.92
CA VAL A 30 -20.51 4.49 -4.71
C VAL A 30 -20.93 5.93 -4.97
N ALA A 31 -21.72 6.20 -6.01
CA ALA A 31 -22.23 7.54 -6.29
C ALA A 31 -23.14 8.06 -5.16
N GLN A 32 -23.99 7.20 -4.59
CA GLN A 32 -24.82 7.55 -3.44
C GLN A 32 -23.98 7.88 -2.19
N LYS A 33 -22.99 7.03 -1.87
CA LYS A 33 -22.06 7.26 -0.74
C LYS A 33 -21.22 8.52 -0.92
N ARG A 34 -20.77 8.83 -2.15
CA ARG A 34 -20.06 10.10 -2.45
C ARG A 34 -20.94 11.32 -2.22
N LYS A 35 -22.22 11.27 -2.62
CA LYS A 35 -23.18 12.35 -2.32
C LYS A 35 -23.36 12.54 -0.81
N GLN A 36 -23.38 11.46 -0.02
CA GLN A 36 -23.43 11.56 1.45
C GLN A 36 -22.19 12.26 2.01
N ILE A 37 -20.99 11.91 1.52
CA ILE A 37 -19.74 12.60 1.87
C ILE A 37 -19.81 14.09 1.53
N ASP A 38 -20.30 14.43 0.33
CA ASP A 38 -20.41 15.82 -0.11
C ASP A 38 -21.34 16.63 0.80
N ILE A 39 -22.48 16.05 1.22
CA ILE A 39 -23.40 16.67 2.17
C ILE A 39 -22.71 16.90 3.53
N ILE A 40 -22.02 15.89 4.07
CA ILE A 40 -21.32 15.99 5.35
C ILE A 40 -20.22 17.07 5.28
N ASN A 41 -19.46 17.13 4.18
CA ASN A 41 -18.43 18.16 4.00
C ASN A 41 -19.04 19.57 3.99
N GLN A 42 -20.17 19.78 3.31
CA GLN A 42 -20.88 21.05 3.32
C GLN A 42 -21.38 21.43 4.73
N GLU A 43 -21.82 20.46 5.54
CA GLU A 43 -22.22 20.70 6.92
C GLU A 43 -21.02 21.07 7.81
N ILE A 44 -19.90 20.36 7.67
CA ILE A 44 -18.65 20.67 8.38
C ILE A 44 -18.16 22.07 8.03
N GLU A 45 -18.19 22.47 6.75
CA GLU A 45 -17.79 23.80 6.32
C GLU A 45 -18.65 24.89 6.96
N LYS A 46 -19.99 24.72 6.95
CA LYS A 46 -20.91 25.66 7.61
C LYS A 46 -20.65 25.79 9.10
N LEU A 47 -20.31 24.70 9.79
CA LEU A 47 -20.00 24.69 11.22
C LEU A 47 -18.63 25.30 11.53
N LYS A 48 -17.71 25.34 10.57
CA LYS A 48 -16.38 25.97 10.72
C LYS A 48 -16.41 27.48 10.48
N GLU A 49 -17.47 28.02 9.88
CA GLU A 49 -17.64 29.46 9.71
C GLU A 49 -17.81 30.14 11.08
N PRO A 50 -17.01 31.18 11.40
CA PRO A 50 -17.04 31.81 12.71
C PRO A 50 -18.33 32.60 12.91
N THR A 51 -19.30 32.01 13.61
CA THR A 51 -20.48 32.72 14.08
C THR A 51 -20.07 33.76 15.13
N SER A 52 -20.43 35.02 14.95
CA SER A 52 -19.94 36.17 15.74
C SER A 52 -20.43 36.22 17.21
N GLN A 53 -20.81 35.10 17.81
CA GLN A 53 -21.34 35.01 19.17
C GLN A 53 -20.99 33.66 19.85
N GLY A 54 -19.71 33.44 20.15
CA GLY A 54 -19.28 32.23 20.85
C GLY A 54 -19.26 32.38 22.37
N ILE A 55 -20.28 31.87 23.08
CA ILE A 55 -20.15 31.48 24.49
C ILE A 55 -19.36 30.17 24.50
N LEU A 56 -18.39 30.01 25.41
CA LEU A 56 -17.48 28.84 25.48
C LEU A 56 -18.20 27.48 25.38
N CYS A 57 -19.41 27.36 25.95
CA CYS A 57 -20.20 26.12 25.89
C CYS A 57 -20.63 25.74 24.46
N LEU A 58 -21.03 26.72 23.63
CA LEU A 58 -21.47 26.48 22.25
C LEU A 58 -20.30 26.03 21.36
N LEU A 59 -19.11 26.59 21.58
CA LEU A 59 -17.91 26.22 20.84
C LEU A 59 -17.50 24.76 21.08
N LEU A 60 -17.69 24.25 22.30
CA LEU A 60 -17.42 22.85 22.64
C LEU A 60 -18.42 21.90 21.96
N GLU A 61 -19.69 22.28 21.90
CA GLU A 61 -20.74 21.52 21.21
C GLU A 61 -20.47 21.45 19.71
N GLU A 62 -20.17 22.59 19.06
CA GLU A 62 -19.79 22.67 17.65
C GLU A 62 -18.58 21.80 17.32
N TYR A 63 -17.52 21.86 18.13
CA TYR A 63 -16.34 21.03 17.96
C TYR A 63 -16.66 19.53 18.06
N SER A 64 -17.50 19.15 19.02
CA SER A 64 -17.91 17.75 19.20
C SER A 64 -18.73 17.23 18.01
N LEU A 65 -19.59 18.09 17.44
CA LEU A 65 -20.40 17.77 16.28
C LEU A 65 -19.53 17.63 15.02
N ILE A 66 -18.61 18.56 14.78
CA ILE A 66 -17.64 18.49 13.68
C ILE A 66 -16.88 17.15 13.73
N LYS A 67 -16.38 16.78 14.91
CA LYS A 67 -15.65 15.51 15.09
C LYS A 67 -16.52 14.29 14.78
N SER A 68 -17.79 14.31 15.19
CA SER A 68 -18.75 13.24 14.89
C SER A 68 -19.04 13.14 13.39
N LEU A 69 -19.23 14.28 12.71
CA LEU A 69 -19.43 14.33 11.26
C LEU A 69 -18.19 13.87 10.48
N GLU A 70 -16.99 14.27 10.91
CA GLU A 70 -15.72 13.80 10.34
C GLU A 70 -15.59 12.28 10.49
N GLN A 71 -15.95 11.72 11.66
CA GLN A 71 -15.99 10.28 11.87
C GLN A 71 -17.01 9.58 10.95
N GLN A 72 -18.22 10.14 10.80
CA GLN A 72 -19.22 9.58 9.90
C GLN A 72 -18.72 9.59 8.45
N ARG A 73 -18.16 10.71 7.98
CA ARG A 73 -17.56 10.85 6.65
C ARG A 73 -16.50 9.78 6.40
N ASP A 74 -15.60 9.58 7.36
CA ASP A 74 -14.44 8.71 7.21
C ASP A 74 -14.82 7.22 7.20
N THR A 75 -15.99 6.87 7.76
CA THR A 75 -16.49 5.48 7.88
C THR A 75 -17.52 5.09 6.83
N ILE A 76 -17.91 6.00 5.92
CA ILE A 76 -18.97 5.77 4.90
C ILE A 76 -18.73 4.54 4.01
N PHE A 77 -17.46 4.17 3.80
CA PHE A 77 -17.06 3.07 2.94
C PHE A 77 -16.64 1.80 3.70
N ASP A 78 -16.71 1.78 5.03
CA ASP A 78 -16.22 0.66 5.85
C ASP A 78 -16.98 -0.66 5.62
N ASP A 79 -18.18 -0.58 5.07
CA ASP A 79 -19.01 -1.73 4.69
C ASP A 79 -18.61 -2.35 3.34
N MET A 80 -17.83 -1.65 2.52
CA MET A 80 -17.44 -2.11 1.18
C MET A 80 -16.14 -2.92 1.22
N THR A 81 -16.24 -4.15 1.74
CA THR A 81 -15.10 -5.03 2.04
C THR A 81 -15.07 -6.36 1.27
N LYS A 82 -15.85 -6.48 0.19
CA LYS A 82 -16.01 -7.78 -0.52
C LYS A 82 -14.83 -8.09 -1.44
N GLU A 83 -14.24 -7.07 -2.04
CA GLU A 83 -13.17 -7.19 -3.04
C GLU A 83 -11.82 -6.95 -2.35
N GLU A 84 -11.43 -7.88 -1.48
CA GLU A 84 -10.23 -7.79 -0.66
C GLU A 84 -8.98 -8.26 -1.42
N TYR A 85 -7.95 -7.41 -1.43
CA TYR A 85 -6.66 -7.67 -2.06
C TYR A 85 -5.53 -7.47 -1.07
N HIS A 86 -4.55 -8.36 -1.10
CA HIS A 86 -3.41 -8.35 -0.18
C HIS A 86 -2.14 -7.98 -0.93
N LEU A 87 -1.33 -7.11 -0.31
CA LEU A 87 -0.05 -6.69 -0.83
C LEU A 87 0.89 -7.90 -0.90
N PHE A 88 1.44 -8.13 -2.09
CA PHE A 88 2.33 -9.24 -2.37
C PHE A 88 3.76 -8.78 -2.65
N ALA A 89 3.91 -7.71 -3.43
CA ALA A 89 5.21 -7.16 -3.79
C ALA A 89 5.20 -5.65 -3.74
N VAL A 90 6.34 -5.08 -3.34
CA VAL A 90 6.63 -3.66 -3.44
C VAL A 90 7.91 -3.52 -4.23
N PHE A 91 7.81 -2.93 -5.41
CA PHE A 91 8.99 -2.57 -6.20
C PHE A 91 9.39 -1.14 -5.86
N ILE A 92 10.66 -0.99 -5.53
CA ILE A 92 11.25 0.27 -5.11
C ILE A 92 12.21 0.75 -6.19
N HIS A 93 12.16 2.05 -6.46
CA HIS A 93 13.16 2.74 -7.25
C HIS A 93 13.89 3.75 -6.38
N GLU A 94 15.20 3.59 -6.25
CA GLU A 94 16.11 4.49 -5.55
C GLU A 94 16.90 5.34 -6.54
N GLY A 95 16.85 6.67 -6.42
CA GLY A 95 17.54 7.60 -7.31
C GLY A 95 16.59 8.52 -8.09
N ASP A 96 17.15 9.18 -9.09
CA ASP A 96 16.54 10.24 -9.89
C ASP A 96 15.72 9.71 -11.07
N ALA A 97 15.00 10.58 -11.76
CA ALA A 97 14.13 10.16 -12.86
C ALA A 97 14.86 9.45 -14.03
N ASN A 98 16.14 9.75 -14.22
CA ASN A 98 16.92 9.26 -15.35
C ASN A 98 17.80 8.04 -15.01
N PHE A 99 18.11 7.83 -13.73
CA PHE A 99 19.00 6.75 -13.30
C PHE A 99 18.72 6.40 -11.84
N GLY A 100 18.99 5.15 -11.48
CA GLY A 100 18.79 4.68 -10.13
C GLY A 100 19.02 3.19 -10.01
N HIS A 101 18.57 2.66 -8.89
CA HIS A 101 18.67 1.25 -8.54
C HIS A 101 17.28 0.69 -8.23
N TYR A 102 17.03 -0.52 -8.72
CA TYR A 102 15.76 -1.21 -8.54
C TYR A 102 15.97 -2.39 -7.62
N TRP A 103 15.08 -2.51 -6.65
CA TRP A 103 15.02 -3.63 -5.72
C TRP A 103 13.58 -3.80 -5.25
N ASN A 104 13.28 -4.90 -4.56
CA ASN A 104 11.90 -5.19 -4.21
C ASN A 104 11.74 -5.91 -2.87
N TYR A 105 10.60 -5.66 -2.22
CA TYR A 105 10.09 -6.49 -1.14
C TYR A 105 9.10 -7.51 -1.73
N LEU A 106 9.23 -8.79 -1.34
CA LEU A 106 8.22 -9.81 -1.63
C LEU A 106 7.74 -10.46 -0.34
N TYR A 107 6.43 -10.68 -0.26
CA TYR A 107 5.83 -11.41 0.83
C TYR A 107 5.94 -12.92 0.58
N ASP A 108 6.64 -13.60 1.48
CA ASP A 108 6.75 -15.04 1.53
C ASP A 108 5.57 -15.62 2.32
N SER A 109 4.53 -16.04 1.60
CA SER A 109 3.29 -16.56 2.18
C SER A 109 3.49 -17.87 2.95
N GLN A 110 4.50 -18.67 2.60
CA GLN A 110 4.81 -19.94 3.26
C GLN A 110 5.32 -19.71 4.68
N TYR A 111 6.24 -18.76 4.85
CA TYR A 111 6.88 -18.45 6.14
C TYR A 111 6.30 -17.20 6.81
N LYS A 112 5.32 -16.55 6.18
CA LYS A 112 4.63 -15.34 6.66
C LYS A 112 5.58 -14.18 6.98
N ARG A 113 6.54 -13.93 6.09
CA ARG A 113 7.60 -12.93 6.28
C ARG A 113 7.81 -12.08 5.03
N TRP A 114 8.46 -10.94 5.20
CA TRP A 114 8.87 -10.10 4.08
C TRP A 114 10.34 -10.29 3.78
N ILE A 115 10.65 -10.44 2.50
CA ILE A 115 12.03 -10.59 2.02
C ILE A 115 12.38 -9.39 1.15
N HIS A 116 13.49 -8.74 1.47
CA HIS A 116 14.13 -7.71 0.67
C HIS A 116 15.10 -8.36 -0.30
N TYR A 117 14.83 -8.18 -1.59
CA TYR A 117 15.69 -8.61 -2.68
C TYR A 117 16.40 -7.40 -3.25
N ASN A 118 17.69 -7.29 -2.94
CA ASN A 118 18.58 -6.28 -3.48
C ASN A 118 19.71 -6.99 -4.24
N ASP A 119 19.41 -7.39 -5.47
CA ASP A 119 20.29 -8.21 -6.32
C ASP A 119 20.80 -9.48 -5.60
N SER A 120 22.11 -9.57 -5.36
CA SER A 120 22.76 -10.67 -4.65
C SER A 120 22.54 -10.64 -3.13
N PHE A 121 22.01 -9.55 -2.58
CA PHE A 121 21.76 -9.38 -1.16
C PHE A 121 20.28 -9.60 -0.86
N VAL A 122 19.98 -10.78 -0.31
CA VAL A 122 18.61 -11.18 0.04
C VAL A 122 18.51 -11.27 1.56
N THR A 123 17.66 -10.46 2.17
CA THR A 123 17.49 -10.39 3.63
C THR A 123 16.03 -10.40 4.05
N GLU A 124 15.75 -10.87 5.25
CA GLU A 124 14.42 -10.72 5.86
C GLU A 124 14.26 -9.28 6.38
N VAL A 125 13.06 -8.74 6.23
CA VAL A 125 12.68 -7.41 6.74
C VAL A 125 11.34 -7.47 7.44
N THR A 126 11.09 -6.52 8.33
CA THR A 126 9.81 -6.43 9.04
C THR A 126 8.75 -5.75 8.18
N GLU A 127 7.48 -6.07 8.42
CA GLU A 127 6.35 -5.39 7.78
C GLU A 127 6.35 -3.87 8.04
N VAL A 128 6.76 -3.45 9.25
CA VAL A 128 6.89 -2.03 9.60
C VAL A 128 7.90 -1.32 8.70
N GLN A 129 8.98 -2.00 8.30
CA GLN A 129 9.95 -1.44 7.37
C GLN A 129 9.41 -1.38 5.94
N VAL A 130 8.65 -2.41 5.52
CA VAL A 130 8.03 -2.44 4.19
C VAL A 130 7.02 -1.29 4.04
N LEU A 131 6.17 -1.07 5.05
CA LEU A 131 5.14 -0.03 5.06
C LEU A 131 5.64 1.33 5.57
N ALA A 132 6.95 1.50 5.75
CA ALA A 132 7.50 2.71 6.33
C ALA A 132 7.27 3.92 5.42
N ASN A 133 7.08 5.09 6.04
CA ASN A 133 6.98 6.34 5.31
C ASN A 133 8.35 6.70 4.67
N THR A 134 8.42 6.69 3.34
CA THR A 134 9.63 7.03 2.58
C THR A 134 9.64 8.48 2.07
N SER A 135 8.80 9.37 2.61
CA SER A 135 8.79 10.81 2.30
C SER A 135 10.19 11.39 2.39
N GLY A 136 10.64 12.10 1.35
CA GLY A 136 11.94 12.77 1.36
C GLY A 136 13.15 11.83 1.35
N LYS A 137 12.94 10.52 1.15
CA LYS A 137 14.03 9.56 0.88
C LYS A 137 14.37 9.57 -0.62
N THR A 138 15.57 9.09 -0.93
CA THR A 138 16.03 8.86 -2.31
C THR A 138 15.31 7.70 -2.98
N PHE A 139 14.64 6.84 -2.21
CA PHE A 139 13.88 5.69 -2.67
C PHE A 139 12.40 5.79 -2.32
N GLY A 140 11.57 5.13 -3.11
CA GLY A 140 10.14 5.03 -2.86
C GLY A 140 9.48 3.95 -3.71
N ALA A 141 8.29 3.53 -3.29
CA ALA A 141 7.48 2.59 -4.05
C ALA A 141 7.12 3.18 -5.41
N TYR A 142 7.48 2.46 -6.47
CA TYR A 142 7.12 2.82 -7.84
C TYR A 142 6.04 1.89 -8.41
N SER A 143 6.00 0.63 -7.94
CA SER A 143 4.98 -0.34 -8.33
C SER A 143 4.60 -1.23 -7.15
N LEU A 144 3.30 -1.44 -6.99
CA LEU A 144 2.72 -2.28 -5.96
C LEU A 144 1.97 -3.43 -6.63
N ILE A 145 2.25 -4.65 -6.18
CA ILE A 145 1.54 -5.84 -6.66
C ILE A 145 0.63 -6.31 -5.55
N TYR A 146 -0.66 -6.32 -5.85
CA TYR A 146 -1.69 -6.86 -4.99
C TYR A 146 -2.31 -8.10 -5.62
N ILE A 147 -2.66 -9.08 -4.80
CA ILE A 147 -3.32 -10.30 -5.23
C ILE A 147 -4.65 -10.43 -4.51
N GLU A 148 -5.69 -10.79 -5.25
CA GLU A 148 -7.02 -11.09 -4.71
C GLU A 148 -6.90 -12.15 -3.60
N LYS A 149 -7.54 -11.92 -2.45
CA LYS A 149 -7.45 -12.79 -1.27
C LYS A 149 -7.72 -14.27 -1.58
N SER A 150 -8.72 -14.55 -2.41
CA SER A 150 -9.10 -15.92 -2.78
C SER A 150 -8.00 -16.67 -3.55
N GLN A 151 -7.17 -15.91 -4.29
CA GLN A 151 -6.09 -16.43 -5.11
C GLN A 151 -4.71 -16.31 -4.44
N PHE A 152 -4.63 -15.62 -3.30
CA PHE A 152 -3.37 -15.28 -2.66
C PHE A 152 -2.50 -16.50 -2.40
N GLN A 153 -3.03 -17.55 -1.77
CA GLN A 153 -2.24 -18.76 -1.48
C GLN A 153 -1.74 -19.47 -2.74
N LYS A 154 -2.48 -19.37 -3.85
CA LYS A 154 -2.14 -20.01 -5.12
C LYS A 154 -1.09 -19.22 -5.90
N LEU A 155 -1.16 -17.89 -5.88
CA LEU A 155 -0.33 -17.02 -6.70
C LEU A 155 0.86 -16.44 -5.94
N ALA A 156 0.73 -16.23 -4.63
CA ALA A 156 1.74 -15.63 -3.77
C ALA A 156 2.79 -16.63 -3.26
N THR A 157 3.07 -17.70 -4.02
CA THR A 157 4.15 -18.65 -3.71
C THR A 157 5.41 -18.16 -4.43
N PRO A 158 6.21 -17.24 -3.83
CA PRO A 158 7.06 -16.36 -4.61
C PRO A 158 8.18 -17.13 -5.30
N MET A 159 8.68 -18.20 -4.68
CA MET A 159 9.53 -19.21 -5.28
C MET A 159 9.41 -20.41 -4.36
N ILE A 160 9.07 -21.58 -4.87
CA ILE A 160 9.21 -22.81 -4.09
C ILE A 160 10.72 -23.04 -3.93
N ARG A 161 11.29 -22.56 -2.82
CA ARG A 161 12.71 -22.71 -2.46
C ARG A 161 12.98 -24.11 -1.91
N THR A 162 12.61 -25.14 -2.66
CA THR A 162 12.98 -26.51 -2.29
C THR A 162 14.34 -26.84 -2.86
N SER A 163 15.08 -27.70 -2.16
CA SER A 163 16.29 -28.33 -2.73
C SER A 163 15.99 -28.92 -4.10
N ALA A 164 14.86 -29.59 -4.27
CA ALA A 164 14.44 -30.17 -5.55
C ALA A 164 14.32 -29.14 -6.69
N ILE A 165 13.78 -27.95 -6.44
CA ILE A 165 13.65 -26.91 -7.47
C ILE A 165 14.96 -26.19 -7.70
N ARG A 166 15.76 -25.95 -6.65
CA ARG A 166 17.13 -25.48 -6.79
C ARG A 166 17.94 -26.42 -7.68
N ASP A 167 17.87 -27.72 -7.43
CA ASP A 167 18.57 -28.74 -8.20
C ASP A 167 18.09 -28.77 -9.66
N LYS A 168 16.79 -28.64 -9.90
CA LYS A 168 16.24 -28.53 -11.26
C LYS A 168 16.75 -27.27 -11.97
N TYR A 169 16.83 -26.14 -11.28
CA TYR A 169 17.32 -24.88 -11.83
C TYR A 169 18.81 -24.95 -12.19
N LEU A 170 19.65 -25.48 -11.30
CA LEU A 170 21.08 -25.68 -11.54
C LEU A 170 21.35 -26.64 -12.71
N LYS A 171 20.50 -27.65 -12.91
CA LYS A 171 20.56 -28.53 -14.09
C LYS A 171 20.25 -27.80 -15.40
N LEU A 172 19.30 -26.86 -15.38
CA LEU A 172 18.91 -26.08 -16.57
C LEU A 172 19.95 -24.99 -16.90
N TYR A 173 20.63 -24.46 -15.89
CA TYR A 173 21.58 -23.36 -16.02
C TYR A 173 22.93 -23.71 -15.35
N PRO A 174 23.68 -24.67 -15.91
CA PRO A 174 24.89 -25.21 -15.28
C PRO A 174 26.05 -24.22 -15.19
N SER A 175 26.00 -23.11 -15.94
CA SER A 175 26.99 -22.03 -15.90
C SER A 175 26.75 -21.02 -14.77
N ILE A 176 25.66 -21.13 -14.04
CA ILE A 176 25.40 -20.29 -12.86
C ILE A 176 26.16 -20.91 -11.69
N GLU A 177 27.27 -20.28 -11.29
CA GLU A 177 27.96 -20.64 -10.07
C GLU A 177 27.04 -20.39 -8.86
N PRO A 178 26.90 -21.36 -7.94
CA PRO A 178 26.19 -21.12 -6.69
C PRO A 178 26.89 -19.98 -5.94
N LEU A 179 26.14 -18.96 -5.54
CA LEU A 179 26.64 -17.94 -4.61
C LEU A 179 27.12 -18.68 -3.35
N VAL A 180 28.42 -18.61 -3.07
CA VAL A 180 29.12 -19.40 -2.03
C VAL A 180 28.80 -18.93 -0.59
N HIS A 181 27.79 -18.08 -0.40
CA HIS A 181 27.33 -17.70 0.93
C HIS A 181 26.25 -18.66 1.43
N GLU A 182 26.73 -19.77 2.00
CA GLU A 182 25.98 -20.66 2.91
C GLU A 182 25.66 -19.95 4.23
N THR A 183 24.83 -18.92 4.19
CA THR A 183 23.95 -18.50 5.29
C THR A 183 23.27 -17.25 4.81
N LEU A 184 22.03 -17.36 4.34
CA LEU A 184 21.03 -16.30 4.42
C LEU A 184 19.67 -16.95 4.12
N ILE A 185 19.08 -17.44 5.22
CA ILE A 185 17.66 -17.71 5.47
C ILE A 185 17.01 -18.89 4.73
#